data_AF-W7JNZ7-F1
#
_entry.id   AF-W7JNZ7-F1
#
_cell.length_a   1.000
_cell.length_b   1.000
_cell.length_c   1.000
_cell.angle_alpha   90.00
_cell.angle_beta   90.00
_cell.angle_gamma   90.00
#
_symmetry.space_group_name_H-M   'P 1'
#
loop_
_entity.id
_entity.type
_entity.pdbx_description
1 polymer ?
#
loop_
_entity_poly.entity_id
_entity_poly.type
_entity_poly.pdbx_seq_one_letter_code
_entity_poly.pdbx_strand_id
1 'polypeptide(L)'
;MIYELLKEPFFCCRLGYLYNKEHAFQLLLVKKQNKKKRKKDTFEKFAHVDSLKDLVLCKNKLNEEGKLICLISKEIINSTSGGICLFSCGCVFSKKVFNRVNISEVHQK
;
A
#
# COMPACT_ATOMS: atom_id res chain seq x y z
N MET A 1 7.19 -8.83 -18.27
CA MET A 1 6.60 -7.89 -17.28
C MET A 1 7.58 -7.74 -16.14
N ILE A 2 8.33 -6.64 -16.11
CA ILE A 2 9.27 -6.36 -15.02
C ILE A 2 8.44 -5.87 -13.83
N TYR A 3 8.34 -6.65 -12.76
CA TYR A 3 7.85 -6.15 -11.48
C TYR A 3 8.91 -5.19 -10.96
N GLU A 4 8.64 -3.88 -11.00
CA GLU A 4 9.56 -2.93 -10.40
C GLU A 4 9.60 -3.18 -8.89
N LEU A 5 10.81 -3.28 -8.33
CA LEU A 5 10.99 -3.36 -6.89
C LEU A 5 10.40 -2.12 -6.22
N LEU A 6 9.78 -2.32 -5.07
CA LEU A 6 9.28 -1.23 -4.25
C LEU A 6 10.48 -0.41 -3.74
N LYS A 7 10.36 0.92 -3.75
CA LYS A 7 11.42 1.85 -3.34
C LYS A 7 10.85 2.88 -2.38
N GLU A 8 11.66 3.25 -1.39
CA GLU A 8 11.32 4.36 -0.49
C GLU A 8 11.53 5.71 -1.20
N PRO A 9 10.62 6.68 -1.02
CA PRO A 9 9.30 6.58 -0.39
C PRO A 9 8.24 5.95 -1.30
N PHE A 10 7.28 5.22 -0.71
CA PHE A 10 6.16 4.57 -1.43
C PHE A 10 4.80 4.86 -0.79
N PHE A 11 3.73 4.68 -1.57
CA PHE A 11 2.35 4.86 -1.16
C PHE A 11 1.62 3.53 -0.99
N CYS A 12 0.54 3.55 -0.21
CA CYS A 12 -0.46 2.50 -0.13
C CYS A 12 -1.84 3.07 -0.48
N CYS A 13 -2.68 2.32 -1.20
CA CYS A 13 -4.08 2.69 -1.43
C CYS A 13 -5.02 2.08 -0.39
N ARG A 14 -6.30 2.48 -0.43
CA ARG A 14 -7.36 1.99 0.46
C ARG A 14 -7.58 0.47 0.39
N LEU A 15 -7.21 -0.17 -0.72
CA LEU A 15 -7.32 -1.63 -0.90
C LEU A 15 -6.06 -2.39 -0.45
N GLY A 16 -5.00 -1.68 -0.03
CA GLY A 16 -3.76 -2.30 0.46
C GLY A 16 -2.68 -2.53 -0.62
N TYR A 17 -2.87 -2.05 -1.85
CA TYR A 17 -1.82 -2.11 -2.86
C TYR A 17 -0.75 -1.05 -2.62
N LEU A 18 0.51 -1.41 -2.88
CA LEU A 18 1.67 -0.55 -2.71
C LEU A 18 2.16 -0.01 -4.04
N TYR A 19 2.61 1.25 -4.05
CA TYR A 19 3.01 1.95 -5.26
C TYR A 19 4.28 2.78 -5.03
N ASN A 20 5.24 2.67 -5.94
CA ASN A 20 6.34 3.63 -6.01
C ASN A 20 5.78 5.03 -6.26
N LYS A 21 6.41 6.04 -5.64
CA LYS A 21 5.99 7.46 -5.71
C LYS A 21 5.79 7.94 -7.16
N GLU A 22 6.74 7.63 -8.04
CA GLU A 22 6.69 8.04 -9.45
C GLU A 22 5.49 7.45 -10.19
N HIS A 23 5.27 6.14 -10.03
CA HIS A 23 4.12 5.44 -10.61
C HIS A 23 2.80 6.04 -10.12
N ALA A 24 2.66 6.28 -8.81
CA ALA A 24 1.46 6.87 -8.24
C ALA A 24 1.14 8.25 -8.85
N PHE A 25 2.14 9.12 -9.03
CA PHE A 25 1.94 10.44 -9.63
C PHE A 25 1.65 10.38 -11.13
N GLN A 26 2.39 9.57 -11.88
CA GLN A 26 2.14 9.39 -13.31
C GLN A 26 0.69 8.96 -13.56
N LEU A 27 0.18 8.03 -12.76
CA LEU A 27 -1.20 7.54 -12.85
C LEU A 27 -2.24 8.64 -12.60
N LEU A 28 -2.05 9.43 -11.55
CA LEU A 28 -2.94 10.54 -11.21
C LEU A 28 -2.95 11.63 -12.28
N LEU A 29 -1.78 11.96 -12.84
CA LEU A 29 -1.64 12.92 -13.94
C LEU A 29 -2.36 12.43 -15.20
N VAL A 30 -2.16 11.16 -15.58
CA VAL A 30 -2.83 10.60 -16.76
C VAL A 30 -4.34 10.53 -16.56
N LYS A 31 -4.84 10.15 -15.39
CA LYS A 31 -6.28 10.20 -15.07
C LYS A 31 -6.86 11.60 -15.21
N LYS A 32 -6.13 12.63 -14.73
CA LYS A 32 -6.55 14.03 -14.83
C LYS A 32 -6.63 14.51 -16.28
N GLN A 33 -5.67 14.13 -17.12
CA GLN A 33 -5.60 14.54 -18.53
C GLN A 33 -6.58 13.77 -19.43
N ASN A 34 -6.79 12.47 -19.20
CA ASN A 34 -7.52 11.58 -20.11
C ASN A 34 -8.96 11.24 -19.66
N LYS A 35 -9.72 12.21 -19.12
CA LYS A 35 -11.14 11.98 -18.74
C LYS A 35 -12.00 11.39 -19.87
N LYS A 36 -11.62 11.57 -21.15
CA LYS A 36 -12.38 11.13 -22.34
C LYS A 36 -11.81 9.91 -23.08
N LYS A 37 -10.61 9.42 -22.78
CA LYS A 37 -9.97 8.28 -23.48
C LYS A 37 -9.37 7.30 -22.46
N ARG A 38 -10.22 6.49 -21.83
CA ARG A 38 -9.77 5.40 -20.96
C ARG A 38 -9.22 4.26 -21.84
N LYS A 39 -7.90 4.12 -21.95
CA LYS A 39 -7.31 2.85 -22.43
C LYS A 39 -7.62 1.78 -21.38
N LYS A 40 -8.32 0.73 -21.80
CA LYS A 40 -9.05 -0.21 -20.93
C LYS A 40 -8.12 -1.00 -19.99
N ASP A 41 -6.99 -1.50 -20.49
CA ASP A 41 -6.25 -2.54 -19.75
C ASP A 41 -5.28 -2.05 -18.67
N THR A 42 -4.59 -0.93 -18.88
CA THR A 42 -3.56 -0.45 -17.92
C THR A 42 -4.17 0.23 -16.69
N PHE A 43 -5.40 0.72 -16.82
CA PHE A 43 -6.07 1.51 -15.79
C PHE A 43 -7.01 0.72 -14.88
N GLU A 44 -7.42 -0.49 -15.26
CA GLU A 44 -8.33 -1.30 -14.44
C GLU A 44 -7.76 -1.59 -13.05
N LYS A 45 -6.48 -1.98 -12.97
CA LYS A 45 -5.80 -2.22 -11.68
C LYS A 45 -5.67 -0.98 -10.79
N PHE A 46 -5.91 0.21 -11.35
CA PHE A 46 -5.79 1.50 -10.67
C PHE A 46 -7.10 2.30 -10.68
N ALA A 47 -8.20 1.65 -11.09
CA ALA A 47 -9.50 2.30 -11.18
C ALA A 47 -9.92 2.90 -9.82
N HIS A 48 -9.52 2.25 -8.73
CA HIS A 48 -9.84 2.61 -7.35
C HIS A 48 -9.06 3.81 -6.76
N VAL A 49 -8.06 4.36 -7.46
CA VAL A 49 -7.28 5.54 -6.99
C VAL A 49 -7.64 6.76 -7.85
N ASP A 50 -8.51 7.64 -7.39
CA ASP A 50 -8.97 8.80 -8.18
C ASP A 50 -8.23 10.09 -7.83
N SER A 51 -7.70 10.18 -6.62
CA SER A 51 -7.01 11.35 -6.11
C SER A 51 -5.89 10.95 -5.14
N LEU A 52 -5.09 11.94 -4.73
CA LEU A 52 -4.10 11.74 -3.67
C LEU A 52 -4.72 11.35 -2.32
N LYS A 53 -6.02 11.63 -2.10
CA LYS A 53 -6.72 11.24 -0.85
C LYS A 53 -6.93 9.72 -0.73
N ASP A 54 -6.82 9.02 -1.86
CA ASP A 54 -6.96 7.57 -1.94
C ASP A 54 -5.61 6.86 -1.75
N LEU A 55 -4.55 7.63 -1.46
CA LEU A 55 -3.19 7.17 -1.18
C LEU A 55 -2.72 7.70 0.18
N VAL A 56 -1.93 6.90 0.88
CA VAL A 56 -1.21 7.29 2.09
C VAL A 56 0.27 7.00 1.93
N LEU A 57 1.12 7.95 2.32
CA LEU A 57 2.57 7.77 2.32
C LEU A 57 2.95 6.77 3.40
N CYS A 58 3.62 5.67 3.04
CA CYS A 58 4.00 4.65 3.99
C CYS A 58 5.24 5.05 4.81
N LYS A 59 5.22 4.73 6.10
CA LYS A 59 6.35 5.00 7.04
C LYS A 59 7.29 3.80 7.22
N ASN A 60 6.93 2.67 6.64
CA ASN A 60 7.70 1.44 6.77
C ASN A 60 8.99 1.52 5.98
N LYS A 61 10.03 0.87 6.51
CA LYS A 61 11.25 0.61 5.78
C LYS A 61 11.14 -0.64 4.92
N LEU A 62 11.91 -0.66 3.85
CA LEU A 62 12.17 -1.82 3.01
C LEU A 62 13.52 -2.42 3.41
N ASN A 63 13.67 -3.74 3.21
CA ASN A 63 14.99 -4.37 3.28
C ASN A 63 15.79 -4.10 2.00
N GLU A 64 17.02 -4.61 1.94
CA GLU A 64 17.91 -4.48 0.78
C GLU A 64 17.32 -5.08 -0.52
N GLU A 65 16.38 -6.02 -0.39
CA GLU A 65 15.66 -6.65 -1.50
C GLU A 65 14.36 -5.91 -1.88
N GLY A 66 14.08 -4.75 -1.29
CA GLY A 66 12.85 -3.98 -1.54
C GLY A 66 11.59 -4.59 -0.92
N LYS A 67 11.73 -5.52 0.03
CA LYS A 67 10.61 -6.17 0.73
C LYS A 67 10.19 -5.36 1.95
N LEU A 68 8.88 -5.28 2.16
CA LEU A 68 8.28 -4.53 3.26
C LEU A 68 8.53 -5.20 4.61
N ILE A 69 9.06 -4.44 5.58
CA ILE A 69 9.26 -4.92 6.95
C ILE A 69 8.12 -4.43 7.86
N CYS A 70 7.54 -5.33 8.65
CA CYS A 70 6.57 -5.00 9.69
C CYS A 70 7.21 -4.13 10.79
N LEU A 71 6.61 -2.99 11.14
CA LEU A 71 7.18 -2.08 12.14
C LEU A 71 7.30 -2.70 13.54
N ILE A 72 6.38 -3.62 13.88
CA ILE A 72 6.29 -4.25 15.21
C ILE A 72 7.07 -5.56 15.24
N SER A 73 6.69 -6.55 14.41
CA SER A 73 7.33 -7.89 14.48
C SER A 73 8.70 -7.97 13.81
N LYS A 74 9.10 -6.95 13.03
CA LYS A 74 10.32 -6.95 12.19
C LYS A 74 10.39 -8.07 11.14
N GLU A 75 9.31 -8.83 10.97
CA GLU A 75 9.17 -9.84 9.92
C GLU A 75 8.85 -9.19 8.57
N ILE A 76 9.19 -9.89 7.49
CA ILE A 76 8.81 -9.49 6.13
C ILE A 76 7.30 -9.69 5.93
N ILE A 77 6.64 -8.64 5.44
CA ILE A 77 5.25 -8.69 4.99
C ILE A 77 5.26 -9.11 3.53
N ASN A 78 4.57 -10.20 3.22
CA ASN A 78 4.41 -10.72 1.86
C ASN A 78 2.94 -11.08 1.60
N SER A 79 2.64 -11.56 0.40
CA SER A 79 1.29 -11.95 0.00
C SER A 79 0.69 -13.04 0.89
N THR A 80 1.52 -13.94 1.44
CA THR A 80 1.08 -15.03 2.31
C THR A 80 0.79 -14.56 3.73
N SER A 81 1.68 -13.76 4.32
CA SER A 81 1.51 -13.26 5.69
C SER A 81 0.46 -12.14 5.79
N GLY A 82 0.26 -11.39 4.70
CA GLY A 82 -0.69 -10.30 4.60
C GLY A 82 -0.29 -9.07 5.43
N GLY A 83 -0.63 -7.89 4.91
CA GLY A 83 -0.38 -6.62 5.55
C GLY A 83 -1.66 -5.84 5.83
N ILE A 84 -1.65 -5.02 6.87
CA ILE A 84 -2.70 -4.03 7.16
C ILE A 84 -2.03 -2.65 7.23
N CYS A 85 -2.48 -1.73 6.38
CA CYS A 85 -2.04 -0.34 6.37
C CYS A 85 -3.04 0.54 7.12
N LEU A 86 -2.57 1.29 8.12
CA LEU A 86 -3.36 2.32 8.79
C LEU A 86 -3.35 3.60 7.96
N PHE A 87 -4.46 3.90 7.30
CA PHE A 87 -4.57 5.05 6.41
C PHE A 87 -4.46 6.41 7.12
N SER A 88 -4.69 6.45 8.44
CA SER A 88 -4.53 7.66 9.25
C SER A 88 -3.09 8.11 9.40
N CYS A 89 -2.12 7.20 9.28
CA CYS A 89 -0.71 7.50 9.56
C CYS A 89 0.31 6.86 8.61
N GLY A 90 -0.11 5.93 7.74
CA GLY A 90 0.76 5.25 6.78
C GLY A 90 1.59 4.11 7.37
N CYS A 91 1.33 3.68 8.61
CA CYS A 91 2.01 2.52 9.19
C CYS A 91 1.41 1.22 8.64
N VAL A 92 2.27 0.26 8.30
CA VAL A 92 1.88 -1.08 7.82
C VAL A 92 2.36 -2.15 8.80
N PHE A 93 1.47 -3.07 9.15
CA PHE A 93 1.71 -4.17 10.08
C PHE A 93 1.39 -5.50 9.43
N SER A 94 2.00 -6.59 9.91
CA SER A 94 1.54 -7.92 9.52
C SER A 94 0.15 -8.16 10.10
N LYS A 95 -0.71 -8.84 9.33
CA LYS A 95 -2.08 -9.17 9.77
C LYS A 95 -2.09 -9.94 11.10
N LYS A 96 -1.09 -10.82 11.29
CA LYS A 96 -0.87 -11.56 12.54
C LYS A 96 -0.70 -10.65 13.76
N VAL A 97 0.11 -9.58 13.65
CA VAL A 97 0.31 -8.64 14.76
C VAL A 97 -0.97 -7.88 15.05
N PHE A 98 -1.62 -7.34 14.02
CA PHE A 98 -2.84 -6.56 14.17
C PHE A 98 -3.96 -7.38 14.85
N ASN A 99 -4.15 -8.64 14.42
CA ASN A 99 -5.15 -9.52 15.02
C ASN A 99 -4.89 -9.79 16.50
N ARG A 100 -3.63 -9.95 16.94
CA ARG A 100 -3.30 -10.16 18.35
C ARG A 100 -3.68 -8.97 19.24
N VAL A 101 -3.43 -7.75 18.75
CA VAL A 101 -3.78 -6.52 19.48
C VAL A 101 -5.31 -6.40 19.60
N ASN A 102 -6.05 -6.62 18.50
CA ASN A 102 -7.51 -6.54 18.55
C ASN A 102 -8.18 -7.63 19.41
N ILE A 103 -7.60 -8.84 19.50
CA ILE A 103 -8.11 -9.89 20.39
C ILE A 103 -7.96 -9.49 21.87
N SER A 104 -6.94 -8.69 22.20
CA SER A 104 -6.66 -8.27 23.57
C SER A 104 -7.73 -7.31 24.13
N GLU A 105 -8.40 -6.55 23.27
CA GLU A 105 -9.47 -5.60 23.67
C GLU A 105 -10.83 -6.29 23.87
N VAL A 106 -11.04 -7.47 23.29
CA VAL A 106 -12.32 -8.21 23.40
C VAL A 106 -12.42 -9.03 24.69
N HIS A 107 -11.30 -9.34 25.34
CA HIS A 107 -11.26 -10.15 26.57
C HIS A 107 -11.16 -9.33 27.89
N GLN A 108 -11.38 -8.01 27.84
CA GLN A 108 -11.43 -7.13 29.03
C GLN A 108 -12.83 -6.54 29.29
N LYS A 109 -13.90 -7.26 28.93
CA LYS A 109 -15.26 -6.94 29.38
C LYS A 109 -15.89 -8.11 30.12
#